data_AF-A0A5N5EYB6-F1
#
_entry.id   AF-A0A5N5EYB6-F1
#
_cell.length_a   1.000
_cell.length_b   1.000
_cell.length_c   1.000
_cell.angle_alpha   90.00
_cell.angle_beta   90.00
_cell.angle_gamma   90.00
#
_symmetry.space_group_name_H-M   'P 1'
#
loop_
_entity.id
_entity.type
_entity.pdbx_description
1 polymer ?
#
loop_
_entity_poly.entity_id
_entity_poly.type
_entity_poly.pdbx_seq_one_letter_code
_entity_poly.pdbx_strand_id
1 'polypeptide(L)'
;MKRVVYTPCGTAVGFRKGYLKEADESFWSDIDYIIAVKPFGGSYMISETLTERATLEFWEKHRLDVVTVMPSFIVGPFISRYGPSSVHSALAMLTGKTLAEISYLLLLKYPQAPLSNADFLGIEWPGMSSKRLLDSGFEFKHGVDETFDGAIECMKKLRLLRSFFLLLRLVYI
;
A
#
# COMPACT_ATOMS: atom_id res chain seq x y z
N MET A 1 -12.75 -12.94 -24.39
CA MET A 1 -11.77 -12.07 -23.70
C MET A 1 -10.38 -12.67 -23.89
N LYS A 2 -9.32 -11.88 -24.14
CA LYS A 2 -7.98 -12.43 -24.46
C LYS A 2 -7.06 -12.57 -23.24
N ARG A 3 -7.14 -11.67 -22.26
CA ARG A 3 -6.40 -11.69 -21.00
C ARG A 3 -7.13 -10.87 -19.93
N VAL A 4 -7.05 -11.28 -18.67
CA VAL A 4 -7.47 -10.51 -17.50
C VAL A 4 -6.20 -10.03 -16.79
N VAL A 5 -6.18 -8.77 -16.37
CA VAL A 5 -5.14 -8.25 -15.48
C VAL A 5 -5.79 -7.93 -14.15
N TYR A 6 -5.31 -8.55 -13.09
CA TYR A 6 -5.74 -8.30 -11.72
C TYR A 6 -4.65 -7.52 -10.98
N THR A 7 -5.07 -6.60 -10.10
CA THR A 7 -4.15 -5.72 -9.36
C THR A 7 -4.31 -6.00 -7.87
N PRO A 8 -3.56 -6.98 -7.32
CA PRO A 8 -3.47 -7.19 -5.89
C PRO A 8 -2.66 -6.07 -5.21
N CYS A 9 -2.56 -6.11 -3.89
CA CYS A 9 -1.72 -5.21 -3.11
C CYS A 9 -0.49 -5.93 -2.54
N GLY A 10 0.63 -5.21 -2.34
CA GLY A 10 1.81 -5.75 -1.63
C GLY A 10 1.52 -6.34 -0.23
N THR A 11 0.38 -5.99 0.36
CA THR A 11 -0.13 -6.61 1.59
C THR A 11 -0.45 -8.10 1.46
N ALA A 12 -0.57 -8.64 0.24
CA ALA A 12 -0.81 -10.05 -0.01
C ALA A 12 0.45 -10.93 0.14
N VAL A 13 1.65 -10.31 0.18
CA VAL A 13 2.93 -11.02 0.10
C VAL A 13 3.83 -10.74 1.32
N GLY A 14 3.75 -9.54 1.90
CA GLY A 14 4.74 -9.06 2.86
C GLY A 14 4.48 -9.35 4.35
N PHE A 15 3.26 -9.76 4.74
CA PHE A 15 2.88 -9.76 6.15
C PHE A 15 3.04 -11.12 6.81
N ARG A 16 4.09 -11.30 7.61
CA ARG A 16 4.43 -12.57 8.26
C ARG A 16 5.18 -12.36 9.58
N LYS A 17 5.30 -13.43 10.37
CA LYS A 17 6.17 -13.45 11.56
C LYS A 17 7.64 -13.42 11.15
N GLY A 18 8.40 -12.50 11.75
CA GLY A 18 9.85 -12.33 11.54
C GLY A 18 10.18 -11.32 10.44
N TYR A 19 11.44 -10.85 10.44
CA TYR A 19 11.93 -9.88 9.45
C TYR A 19 12.19 -10.56 8.10
N LEU A 20 11.76 -9.90 7.03
CA LEU A 20 12.08 -10.25 5.65
C LEU A 20 12.65 -9.01 4.97
N LYS A 21 13.84 -9.12 4.39
CA LYS A 21 14.49 -7.99 3.71
C LYS A 21 13.82 -7.67 2.38
N GLU A 22 13.54 -8.72 1.60
CA GLU A 22 12.98 -8.63 0.26
C GLU A 22 12.05 -9.82 0.02
N ALA A 23 10.92 -9.58 -0.65
CA ALA A 23 9.95 -10.58 -1.06
C ALA A 23 9.79 -10.55 -2.59
N ASP A 24 9.56 -11.72 -3.18
CA ASP A 24 9.22 -11.90 -4.60
C ASP A 24 7.82 -12.52 -4.74
N GLU A 25 7.40 -12.84 -5.98
CA GLU A 25 6.06 -13.38 -6.27
C GLU A 25 5.82 -14.81 -5.74
N SER A 26 6.79 -15.45 -5.10
CA SER A 26 6.61 -16.77 -4.45
C SER A 26 6.08 -16.69 -3.02
N PHE A 27 6.12 -15.49 -2.40
CA PHE A 27 5.71 -15.29 -1.02
C PHE A 27 4.21 -15.01 -0.90
N TRP A 28 3.67 -15.32 0.28
CA TRP A 28 2.31 -14.98 0.67
C TRP A 28 2.30 -14.48 2.11
N SER A 29 1.38 -13.56 2.39
CA SER A 29 1.04 -13.14 3.74
C SER A 29 0.45 -14.30 4.54
N ASP A 30 0.81 -14.33 5.82
CA ASP A 30 0.33 -15.30 6.81
C ASP A 30 -0.97 -14.79 7.43
N ILE A 31 -2.09 -15.30 6.94
CA ILE A 31 -3.44 -14.91 7.37
C ILE A 31 -3.64 -15.22 8.86
N ASP A 32 -3.16 -16.36 9.35
CA ASP A 32 -3.31 -16.75 10.76
C ASP A 32 -2.54 -15.79 11.66
N TYR A 33 -1.34 -15.38 11.24
CA TYR A 33 -0.57 -14.36 11.93
C TYR A 33 -1.27 -12.99 11.91
N ILE A 34 -1.82 -12.55 10.78
CA ILE A 34 -2.59 -11.29 10.69
C ILE A 34 -3.79 -11.32 11.65
N ILE A 35 -4.53 -12.43 11.71
CA ILE A 35 -5.67 -12.61 12.62
C ILE A 35 -5.21 -12.57 14.08
N ALA A 36 -4.08 -13.19 14.39
CA ALA A 36 -3.54 -13.26 15.75
C ALA A 36 -3.06 -11.89 16.27
N VAL A 37 -2.36 -11.12 15.43
CA VAL A 37 -1.78 -9.83 15.84
C VAL A 37 -2.70 -8.62 15.58
N LYS A 38 -3.73 -8.79 14.75
CA LYS A 38 -4.76 -7.77 14.44
C LYS A 38 -4.16 -6.40 14.06
N PRO A 39 -3.23 -6.35 13.10
CA PRO A 39 -2.57 -5.09 12.75
C PRO A 39 -3.58 -4.10 12.17
N PHE A 40 -3.24 -2.82 12.20
CA PHE A 40 -4.03 -1.82 11.48
C PHE A 40 -4.10 -2.18 9.99
N GLY A 41 -5.32 -2.24 9.45
CA GLY A 41 -5.56 -2.69 8.08
C GLY A 41 -5.56 -4.22 7.91
N GLY A 42 -5.50 -5.02 8.98
CA GLY A 42 -5.45 -6.48 8.89
C GLY A 42 -6.59 -7.12 8.08
N SER A 43 -7.82 -6.59 8.19
CA SER A 43 -8.95 -7.06 7.37
C SER A 43 -8.73 -6.81 5.87
N TYR A 44 -8.13 -5.67 5.51
CA TYR A 44 -7.74 -5.37 4.13
C TYR A 44 -6.64 -6.34 3.67
N MET A 45 -5.60 -6.57 4.48
CA MET A 45 -4.52 -7.52 4.15
C MET A 45 -5.06 -8.93 3.90
N ILE A 46 -5.97 -9.42 4.77
CA ILE A 46 -6.61 -10.72 4.62
C ILE A 46 -7.45 -10.76 3.34
N SER A 47 -8.27 -9.72 3.10
CA SER A 47 -9.13 -9.65 1.91
C SER A 47 -8.33 -9.68 0.61
N GLU A 48 -7.25 -8.89 0.52
CA GLU A 48 -6.36 -8.87 -0.65
C GLU A 48 -5.70 -10.24 -0.87
N THR A 49 -5.18 -10.85 0.21
CA THR A 49 -4.52 -12.17 0.14
C THR A 49 -5.49 -13.25 -0.35
N LEU A 50 -6.71 -13.30 0.21
CA LEU A 50 -7.72 -14.30 -0.18
C LEU A 50 -8.23 -14.07 -1.61
N THR A 51 -8.41 -12.81 -2.01
CA THR A 51 -8.90 -12.47 -3.35
C THR A 51 -7.88 -12.84 -4.42
N GLU A 52 -6.59 -12.59 -4.17
CA GLU A 52 -5.53 -12.97 -5.11
C GLU A 52 -5.42 -14.49 -5.22
N ARG A 53 -5.40 -15.23 -4.10
CA ARG A 53 -5.39 -16.70 -4.12
C ARG A 53 -6.58 -17.26 -4.89
N ALA A 54 -7.79 -16.79 -4.60
CA ALA A 54 -9.00 -17.24 -5.30
C ALA A 54 -8.97 -16.90 -6.80
N THR A 55 -8.43 -15.74 -7.17
CA THR A 55 -8.22 -15.36 -8.57
C THR A 55 -7.25 -16.31 -9.27
N LEU A 56 -6.16 -16.68 -8.59
CA LEU A 56 -5.16 -17.62 -9.07
C LEU A 56 -5.74 -19.04 -9.26
N GLU A 57 -6.44 -19.56 -8.26
CA GLU A 57 -7.09 -20.87 -8.34
C GLU A 57 -8.17 -20.93 -9.44
N PHE A 58 -8.97 -19.86 -9.57
CA PHE A 58 -10.03 -19.79 -10.56
C PHE A 58 -9.49 -19.83 -11.99
N TRP A 59 -8.41 -19.09 -12.30
CA TRP A 59 -7.89 -19.10 -13.67
C TRP A 59 -7.25 -20.43 -14.04
N GLU A 60 -6.54 -21.08 -13.11
CA GLU A 60 -5.94 -22.40 -13.35
C GLU A 60 -7.02 -23.42 -13.71
N LYS A 61 -8.12 -23.43 -12.95
CA LYS A 61 -9.26 -24.32 -13.18
C LYS A 61 -9.97 -24.05 -14.50
N HIS A 62 -10.09 -22.78 -14.89
CA HIS A 62 -10.87 -22.35 -16.05
C HIS A 62 -10.02 -22.06 -17.30
N ARG A 63 -8.70 -22.29 -17.24
CA ARG A 63 -7.72 -22.03 -18.33
C ARG A 63 -7.83 -20.61 -18.90
N LEU A 64 -8.01 -19.63 -18.02
CA LEU A 64 -8.06 -18.21 -18.40
C LEU A 64 -6.63 -17.63 -18.44
N ASP A 65 -6.34 -16.75 -19.39
CA ASP A 65 -5.08 -15.98 -19.36
C ASP A 65 -5.23 -14.85 -18.34
N VAL A 66 -4.68 -15.04 -17.13
CA VAL A 66 -4.72 -14.06 -16.04
C VAL A 66 -3.30 -13.68 -15.63
N VAL A 67 -3.07 -12.37 -15.49
CA VAL A 67 -1.82 -11.81 -14.97
C VAL A 67 -2.15 -10.98 -13.74
N THR A 68 -1.43 -11.22 -12.63
CA THR A 68 -1.48 -10.34 -11.47
C THR A 68 -0.30 -9.36 -11.53
N VAL A 69 -0.56 -8.09 -11.24
CA VAL A 69 0.47 -7.05 -11.13
C VAL A 69 0.36 -6.43 -9.76
N MET A 70 1.39 -6.62 -8.94
CA MET A 70 1.41 -6.19 -7.55
C MET A 70 2.13 -4.83 -7.39
N PRO A 71 1.39 -3.71 -7.35
CA PRO A 71 1.96 -2.42 -6.99
C PRO A 71 2.38 -2.36 -5.52
N SER A 72 3.43 -1.57 -5.28
CA SER A 72 3.76 -1.01 -3.96
C SER A 72 2.94 0.27 -3.70
N PHE A 73 3.50 1.25 -2.98
CA PHE A 73 2.88 2.57 -2.88
C PHE A 73 2.87 3.27 -4.24
N ILE A 74 1.67 3.49 -4.77
CA ILE A 74 1.49 4.25 -6.01
C ILE A 74 1.57 5.74 -5.70
N VAL A 75 2.65 6.38 -6.15
CA VAL A 75 2.90 7.82 -6.03
C VAL A 75 3.10 8.40 -7.43
N GLY A 76 2.53 9.57 -7.68
CA GLY A 76 2.62 10.24 -8.98
C GLY A 76 1.59 11.36 -9.14
N PRO A 77 1.65 12.09 -10.27
CA PRO A 77 0.59 13.00 -10.67
C PRO A 77 -0.77 12.28 -10.73
N PHE A 78 -1.83 12.98 -10.35
CA PHE A 78 -3.18 12.44 -10.39
C PHE A 78 -4.18 13.47 -10.92
N ILE A 79 -5.25 12.97 -11.53
CA ILE A 79 -6.34 13.79 -12.11
C ILE A 79 -7.55 13.94 -11.18
N SER A 80 -7.61 13.13 -10.13
CA SER A 80 -8.69 13.18 -9.15
C SER A 80 -8.75 14.54 -8.44
N ARG A 81 -9.98 15.00 -8.13
CA ARG A 81 -10.19 16.21 -7.34
C ARG A 81 -9.73 16.07 -5.89
N TYR A 82 -9.66 14.84 -5.40
CA TYR A 82 -9.14 14.50 -4.08
C TYR A 82 -7.79 13.79 -4.24
N GLY A 83 -6.85 14.06 -3.34
CA GLY A 83 -5.57 13.36 -3.34
C GLY A 83 -5.76 11.87 -3.02
N PRO A 84 -5.16 10.95 -3.80
CA PRO A 84 -5.18 9.53 -3.48
C PRO A 84 -4.66 9.25 -2.07
N SER A 85 -5.21 8.25 -1.38
CA SER A 85 -4.75 7.86 -0.05
C SER A 85 -3.27 7.45 -0.05
N SER A 86 -2.82 6.74 -1.10
CA SER A 86 -1.43 6.35 -1.27
C SER A 86 -0.46 7.54 -1.31
N VAL A 87 -0.85 8.63 -1.99
CA VAL A 87 -0.06 9.88 -2.04
C VAL A 87 -0.01 10.54 -0.66
N HIS A 88 -1.12 10.60 0.07
CA HIS A 88 -1.13 11.15 1.43
C HIS A 88 -0.24 10.35 2.38
N SER A 89 -0.34 9.01 2.34
CA SER A 89 0.51 8.13 3.15
C SER A 89 1.98 8.29 2.79
N ALA A 90 2.32 8.30 1.50
CA ALA A 90 3.71 8.47 1.04
C ALA A 90 4.31 9.82 1.46
N LEU A 91 3.56 10.92 1.30
CA LEU A 91 4.01 12.25 1.74
C LEU A 91 4.13 12.35 3.26
N ALA A 92 3.28 11.66 4.01
CA ALA A 92 3.37 11.65 5.46
C ALA A 92 4.62 10.88 5.92
N MET A 93 5.01 9.81 5.23
CA MET A 93 6.25 9.08 5.48
C MET A 93 7.50 9.96 5.27
N LEU A 94 7.48 10.86 4.28
CA LEU A 94 8.55 11.85 4.09
C LEU A 94 8.73 12.80 5.29
N THR A 95 7.71 12.95 6.13
CA THR A 95 7.80 13.77 7.36
C THR A 95 8.42 13.01 8.55
N GLY A 96 9.08 11.88 8.28
CA GLY A 96 9.72 11.02 9.27
C GLY A 96 8.74 10.19 10.09
N LYS A 97 7.49 10.06 9.65
CA LYS A 97 6.43 9.33 10.36
C LYS A 97 6.20 7.96 9.76
N THR A 98 6.14 6.95 10.59
CA THR A 98 5.71 5.61 10.22
C THR A 98 4.22 5.60 9.83
N LEU A 99 3.79 4.62 9.04
CA LEU A 99 2.36 4.39 8.74
C LEU A 99 1.54 4.23 10.02
N ALA A 100 2.16 3.66 11.04
CA ALA A 100 1.62 3.50 12.38
C ALA A 100 1.33 4.84 13.06
N GLU A 101 2.31 5.74 13.10
CA GLU A 101 2.11 7.09 13.62
C GLU A 101 1.05 7.84 12.82
N ILE A 102 1.08 7.76 11.48
CA ILE A 102 0.09 8.41 10.61
C ILE A 102 -1.33 7.94 10.94
N SER A 103 -1.49 6.64 11.15
CA SER A 103 -2.79 6.03 11.43
C SER A 103 -3.29 6.34 12.85
N TYR A 104 -2.38 6.42 13.84
CA TYR A 104 -2.71 6.92 15.19
C TYR A 104 -3.17 8.38 15.17
N LEU A 105 -2.56 9.24 14.34
CA LEU A 105 -3.01 10.64 14.20
C LEU A 105 -4.39 10.75 13.56
N LEU A 106 -4.68 9.89 12.58
CA LEU A 106 -6.02 9.82 11.97
C LEU A 106 -7.06 9.39 13.01
N LEU A 107 -6.70 8.47 13.91
CA LEU A 107 -7.55 8.04 15.02
C LEU A 107 -7.88 9.17 15.99
N LEU A 108 -6.88 9.94 16.43
CA LEU A 108 -7.09 11.08 17.33
C LEU A 108 -8.05 12.11 16.72
N LYS A 109 -8.01 12.30 15.40
CA LYS A 109 -8.87 13.26 14.70
C LYS A 109 -10.27 12.72 14.41
N TYR A 110 -10.38 11.40 14.18
CA TYR A 110 -11.64 10.74 13.84
C TYR A 110 -11.98 9.67 14.90
N PRO A 111 -12.27 10.06 16.16
CA PRO A 111 -12.47 9.12 17.28
C PRO A 111 -13.69 8.21 17.12
N GLN A 112 -14.55 8.49 16.14
CA GLN A 112 -15.70 7.64 15.77
C GLN A 112 -15.28 6.44 14.91
N ALA A 113 -14.04 6.40 14.41
CA ALA A 113 -13.52 5.30 13.61
C ALA A 113 -13.23 4.09 14.53
N PRO A 114 -13.72 2.89 14.20
CA PRO A 114 -13.54 1.70 15.02
C PRO A 114 -12.13 1.15 14.84
N LEU A 115 -11.13 1.76 15.46
CA LEU A 115 -9.75 1.27 15.41
C LEU A 115 -9.17 1.26 16.84
N SER A 116 -8.51 0.16 17.20
CA SER A 116 -7.93 -0.03 18.52
C SER A 116 -6.51 0.54 18.58
N ASN A 117 -6.10 1.07 19.73
CA ASN A 117 -4.78 1.69 19.92
C ASN A 117 -3.60 0.69 19.92
N ALA A 118 -3.86 -0.62 19.84
CA ALA A 118 -2.85 -1.66 20.03
C ALA A 118 -2.09 -2.07 18.74
N ASP A 119 -2.50 -1.55 17.58
CA ASP A 119 -2.29 -2.25 16.30
C ASP A 119 -1.17 -1.66 15.42
N PHE A 120 -0.29 -0.83 16.01
CA PHE A 120 0.65 0.05 15.29
C PHE A 120 2.14 -0.30 15.44
N LEU A 121 2.47 -1.46 16.01
CA LEU A 121 3.86 -1.76 16.37
C LEU A 121 4.69 -2.27 15.19
N GLY A 122 5.57 -1.41 14.67
CA GLY A 122 6.94 -1.80 14.29
C GLY A 122 7.12 -2.85 13.20
N ILE A 123 6.17 -3.01 12.30
CA ILE A 123 6.27 -3.97 11.19
C ILE A 123 7.06 -3.32 10.06
N GLU A 124 8.31 -3.76 9.90
CA GLU A 124 9.11 -3.45 8.73
C GLU A 124 8.56 -4.22 7.54
N TRP A 125 8.20 -3.48 6.48
CA TRP A 125 7.78 -4.08 5.22
C TRP A 125 9.01 -4.55 4.43
N PRO A 126 9.01 -5.77 3.88
CA PRO A 126 10.07 -6.19 2.97
C PRO A 126 10.07 -5.28 1.73
N GLY A 127 11.26 -5.08 1.16
CA GLY A 127 11.34 -4.62 -0.24
C GLY A 127 10.61 -5.60 -1.15
N MET A 128 9.98 -5.12 -2.22
CA MET A 128 9.37 -6.01 -3.20
C MET A 128 10.25 -6.08 -4.44
N SER A 129 10.69 -7.28 -4.79
CA SER A 129 11.54 -7.49 -5.94
C SER A 129 10.73 -7.29 -7.22
N SER A 130 11.24 -6.45 -8.12
CA SER A 130 10.66 -6.29 -9.47
C SER A 130 11.41 -7.11 -10.52
N LYS A 131 12.26 -8.06 -10.09
CA LYS A 131 13.15 -8.80 -10.98
C LYS A 131 12.41 -9.52 -12.11
N ARG A 132 11.32 -10.24 -11.81
CA ARG A 132 10.54 -10.97 -12.81
C ARG A 132 9.93 -10.03 -13.86
N LEU A 133 9.48 -8.85 -13.43
CA LEU A 133 8.97 -7.82 -14.33
C LEU A 133 10.10 -7.28 -15.23
N LEU A 134 11.26 -6.95 -14.66
CA LEU A 134 12.42 -6.48 -15.43
C LEU A 134 12.95 -7.54 -16.41
N ASP A 135 13.03 -8.80 -15.98
CA ASP A 135 13.47 -9.93 -16.81
C ASP A 135 12.50 -10.19 -17.99
N SER A 136 11.26 -9.66 -17.95
CA SER A 136 10.32 -9.68 -19.08
C SER A 136 10.58 -8.61 -20.15
N GLY A 137 11.57 -7.74 -19.94
CA GLY A 137 11.88 -6.60 -20.81
C GLY A 137 11.11 -5.32 -20.46
N PHE A 138 10.46 -5.27 -19.29
CA PHE A 138 9.84 -4.03 -18.80
C PHE A 138 10.92 -3.04 -18.33
N GLU A 139 10.69 -1.76 -18.62
CA GLU A 139 11.57 -0.67 -18.20
C GLU A 139 10.78 0.36 -17.38
N PHE A 140 11.24 0.63 -16.15
CA PHE A 140 10.73 1.76 -15.38
C PHE A 140 11.18 3.07 -16.03
N LYS A 141 10.23 3.94 -16.34
CA LYS A 141 10.48 5.22 -17.01
C LYS A 141 10.60 6.41 -16.07
N HIS A 142 10.15 6.23 -14.83
CA HIS A 142 10.04 7.32 -13.85
C HIS A 142 10.81 6.97 -12.59
N GLY A 143 11.61 7.93 -12.12
CA GLY A 143 12.35 7.84 -10.86
C GLY A 143 11.49 8.25 -9.67
N VAL A 144 11.97 7.93 -8.46
CA VAL A 144 11.29 8.29 -7.21
C VAL A 144 11.05 9.80 -7.14
N ASP A 145 12.08 10.62 -7.36
CA ASP A 145 11.98 12.09 -7.27
C ASP A 145 10.89 12.65 -8.19
N GLU A 146 10.87 12.21 -9.46
CA GLU A 146 9.87 12.65 -10.44
C GLU A 146 8.44 12.30 -10.02
N THR A 147 8.22 11.09 -9.49
CA THR A 147 6.89 10.66 -9.04
C THR A 147 6.39 11.48 -7.85
N PHE A 148 7.28 11.80 -6.90
CA PHE A 148 6.95 12.62 -5.74
C PHE A 148 6.72 14.07 -6.12
N ASP A 149 7.58 14.67 -6.94
CA ASP A 149 7.41 16.04 -7.44
C ASP A 149 6.08 16.19 -8.18
N GLY A 150 5.75 15.23 -9.04
CA GLY A 150 4.48 15.19 -9.76
C GLY A 150 3.26 15.13 -8.83
N ALA A 151 3.32 14.30 -7.79
CA ALA A 151 2.27 14.20 -6.79
C ALA A 151 2.11 15.50 -5.97
N ILE A 152 3.23 16.09 -5.56
CA ILE A 152 3.29 17.35 -4.80
C ILE A 152 2.69 18.50 -5.62
N GLU A 153 3.01 18.59 -6.90
CA GLU A 153 2.46 19.63 -7.79
C GLU A 153 0.94 19.51 -7.94
N CYS A 154 0.40 18.29 -8.08
CA CYS A 154 -1.05 18.08 -8.04
C CYS A 154 -1.66 18.53 -6.71
N MET A 155 -1.04 18.16 -5.59
CA MET A 155 -1.50 18.56 -4.25
C MET A 155 -1.46 20.08 -4.04
N LYS A 156 -0.47 20.79 -4.61
CA LYS A 156 -0.40 22.27 -4.61
C LYS A 156 -1.53 22.88 -5.40
N LYS A 157 -1.72 22.44 -6.65
CA LYS A 157 -2.77 22.96 -7.56
C LYS A 157 -4.17 22.82 -6.95
N LEU A 158 -4.41 21.72 -6.24
CA LEU A 158 -5.68 21.44 -5.57
C LEU A 158 -5.77 22.02 -4.15
N ARG A 159 -4.76 22.77 -3.69
CA ARG A 159 -4.66 23.34 -2.34
C ARG A 159 -4.77 22.30 -1.21
N LEU A 160 -4.42 21.05 -1.50
CA LEU A 160 -4.48 19.94 -0.56
C LEU A 160 -3.29 19.90 0.40
N LEU A 161 -2.11 20.41 -0.01
CA LEU A 161 -0.93 20.44 0.86
C LEU A 161 -1.16 21.25 2.13
N ARG A 162 -1.88 22.37 2.04
CA ARG A 162 -2.12 23.24 3.20
C ARG A 162 -2.99 22.52 4.24
N SER A 163 -4.07 21.89 3.78
CA SER A 163 -4.93 21.05 4.62
C SER A 163 -4.18 19.86 5.21
N PHE A 164 -3.29 19.24 4.43
CA PHE A 164 -2.48 18.11 4.84
C PHE A 164 -1.44 18.47 5.91
N PHE A 165 -0.70 19.58 5.77
CA PHE A 165 0.24 20.01 6.80
C PHE A 165 -0.45 20.61 8.02
N LEU A 166 -1.63 21.24 7.86
CA LEU A 166 -2.44 21.69 8.99
C LEU A 166 -2.96 20.49 9.79
N LEU A 167 -3.38 19.41 9.11
CA LEU A 167 -3.72 18.13 9.72
C LEU A 167 -2.53 17.58 10.53
N LEU A 168 -1.34 17.57 9.94
CA LEU A 168 -0.12 17.11 10.61
C LEU A 168 0.37 18.05 11.72
N ARG A 169 -0.15 19.28 11.85
CA ARG A 169 0.21 20.21 12.94
C ARG A 169 -0.83 20.26 14.06
N LEU A 170 -2.11 20.19 13.74
CA LEU A 170 -3.22 20.30 14.70
C LEU A 170 -3.34 19.09 15.65
N VAL A 171 -2.67 17.98 15.34
CA VAL A 171 -2.60 16.81 16.23
C VAL A 171 -1.38 16.87 17.16
N TYR A 172 -0.54 17.91 17.03
CA TYR A 172 0.76 18.03 17.73
C TYR A 172 0.90 19.30 18.61
N ILE A 173 -0.21 19.93 18.99
CA ILE A 173 -0.30 20.91 20.09
C ILE A 173 -1.35 20.38 21.06
#